data_AF-A0A851BVJ7-F1
#
_entry.id   AF-A0A851BVJ7-F1
#
_cell.length_a   1.000
_cell.length_b   1.000
_cell.length_c   1.000
_cell.angle_alpha   90.00
_cell.angle_beta   90.00
_cell.angle_gamma   90.00
#
_symmetry.space_group_name_H-M   'P 1'
#
loop_
_entity.id
_entity.type
_entity.pdbx_description
1 polymer ?
#
loop_
_entity_poly.entity_id
_entity_poly.type
_entity_poly.pdbx_seq_one_letter_code
_entity_poly.pdbx_strand_id
1 'polypeptide(L)'
;MDSESKNSFIGSFLQPPDQMLPAAFVYIESKKLAAAAGDRPSLPNNQAVVAALKTLLEKIRHLELEKSQAEDKLCSLSRAAAQYKKALEHESYEKDTAHQELMQQRKDASVQLNAAQSRCSLLEKQLDYMRKMVSSAELEKKMILEQQAQLQKEEDQNQLELHTKLEKLEMLEKECLKLTATQRIAEDKIKHLEEKLCKEEHQHKLIQDKTAQVDCKDFILSYFLILKKALYWNFLSCIFLWQRNPTMKKRQLSQLHVKAGELPFVAGKVGISGHSALSKSVSSCSTSPTATRSFSDLLLALQDELGQMSSEHQELFKRIQETQDFQAREDLEQELNCLVKQMDMKEKQISKLKKHQATVRMI
;
A
#
# COMPACT_ATOMS: atom_id res chain seq x y z
N MET A 1 3.75 -42.34 15.64
CA MET A 1 5.17 -42.73 15.55
C MET A 1 5.55 -43.25 16.91
N ASP A 2 5.31 -44.54 17.02
CA ASP A 2 5.11 -45.30 18.24
C ASP A 2 6.46 -45.65 18.86
N SER A 3 6.54 -45.56 20.18
CA SER A 3 7.69 -46.06 20.95
C SER A 3 7.22 -47.17 21.86
N GLU A 4 7.33 -48.40 21.36
CA GLU A 4 7.23 -49.62 22.16
C GLU A 4 8.39 -49.67 23.15
N SER A 5 8.07 -49.58 24.44
CA SER A 5 9.03 -49.69 25.53
C SER A 5 8.70 -50.89 26.42
N LYS A 6 9.34 -52.00 26.09
CA LYS A 6 10.16 -52.87 26.97
C LYS A 6 9.60 -53.27 28.34
N ASN A 7 9.47 -54.59 28.48
CA ASN A 7 9.84 -55.41 29.63
C ASN A 7 8.88 -55.40 30.84
N SER A 8 7.77 -56.15 30.75
CA SER A 8 7.18 -56.73 31.97
C SER A 8 7.79 -58.11 32.21
N PHE A 9 8.77 -58.16 33.11
CA PHE A 9 9.25 -59.39 33.74
C PHE A 9 8.10 -59.94 34.60
N ILE A 10 7.31 -60.84 34.02
CA ILE A 10 6.27 -61.59 34.73
C ILE A 10 6.97 -62.59 35.64
N GLY A 11 7.01 -62.26 36.93
CA GLY A 11 7.38 -63.21 37.98
C GLY A 11 6.35 -64.33 38.02
N SER A 12 6.79 -65.57 37.79
CA SER A 12 5.95 -66.74 38.01
C SER A 12 5.62 -66.83 39.50
N PHE A 13 4.41 -66.46 39.88
CA PHE A 13 3.90 -66.76 41.21
C PHE A 13 3.78 -68.28 41.31
N LEU A 14 4.54 -68.87 42.23
CA LEU A 14 4.39 -70.25 42.63
C LEU A 14 2.95 -70.43 43.10
N GLN A 15 2.16 -71.15 42.32
CA GLN A 15 0.88 -71.66 42.79
C GLN A 15 1.16 -72.64 43.94
N PRO A 16 0.55 -72.46 45.13
CA PRO A 16 0.72 -73.41 46.22
C PRO A 16 0.16 -74.77 45.78
N PRO A 17 0.79 -75.90 46.11
CA PRO A 17 0.23 -77.22 45.79
C PRO A 17 -1.10 -77.41 46.54
N ASP A 18 -2.19 -77.67 45.80
CA ASP A 18 -3.55 -77.78 46.35
C ASP A 18 -3.82 -79.04 47.19
N GLN A 19 -2.85 -79.95 47.36
CA GLN A 19 -3.02 -81.15 48.18
C GLN A 19 -1.72 -81.53 48.89
N MET A 20 -1.64 -81.27 50.19
CA MET A 20 -0.71 -81.99 51.06
C MET A 20 -1.25 -83.39 51.30
N LEU A 21 -0.68 -84.38 50.61
CA LEU A 21 -0.95 -85.79 50.93
C LEU A 21 -0.50 -86.08 52.38
N PRO A 22 -1.28 -86.82 53.18
CA PRO A 22 -0.90 -87.18 54.54
C PRO A 22 0.35 -88.06 54.51
N ALA A 23 1.39 -87.66 55.26
CA ALA A 23 2.56 -88.49 55.46
C ALA A 23 2.14 -89.82 56.12
N ALA A 24 2.42 -90.94 55.44
CA ALA A 24 2.15 -92.28 55.95
C ALA A 24 2.98 -92.53 57.23
N PHE A 25 2.30 -92.69 58.36
CA PHE A 25 2.93 -93.14 59.60
C PHE A 25 3.43 -94.58 59.40
N VAL A 26 4.75 -94.75 59.42
CA VAL A 26 5.39 -96.06 59.51
C VAL A 26 5.12 -96.61 60.91
N TYR A 27 4.24 -97.61 60.99
CA TYR A 27 4.01 -98.38 62.20
C TYR A 27 5.22 -99.30 62.43
N ILE A 28 6.06 -98.99 63.41
CA ILE A 28 7.13 -99.89 63.84
C ILE A 28 6.50 -100.97 64.72
N GLU A 29 6.27 -102.14 64.13
CA GLU A 29 5.84 -103.35 64.83
C GLU A 29 6.94 -103.82 65.78
N SER A 30 6.67 -103.79 67.10
CA SER A 30 7.60 -104.27 68.12
C SER A 30 7.57 -105.79 68.22
N LYS A 31 8.71 -106.41 67.90
CA LYS A 31 8.97 -107.85 67.84
C LYS A 31 8.89 -108.49 69.25
N LYS A 32 7.99 -109.45 69.40
CA LYS A 32 7.75 -110.28 70.59
C LYS A 32 8.94 -111.24 70.83
N LEU A 33 9.62 -111.13 71.97
CA LEU A 33 10.59 -112.12 72.46
C LEU A 33 9.88 -113.17 73.33
N ALA A 34 10.11 -114.44 73.00
CA ALA A 34 9.53 -115.62 73.62
C ALA A 34 10.41 -116.20 74.75
N ALA A 35 9.76 -116.92 75.64
CA ALA A 35 10.18 -117.40 76.94
C ALA A 35 11.24 -118.52 76.94
N ALA A 36 11.97 -118.62 78.06
CA ALA A 36 12.54 -119.87 78.57
C ALA A 36 11.97 -120.11 79.98
N ALA A 37 11.47 -121.34 80.18
CA ALA A 37 10.66 -121.79 81.30
C ALA A 37 11.47 -122.09 82.58
N GLY A 38 10.83 -121.94 83.74
CA GLY A 38 11.32 -122.48 85.01
C GLY A 38 10.61 -121.90 86.23
N ASP A 39 9.67 -122.70 86.76
CA ASP A 39 9.04 -122.67 88.09
C ASP A 39 8.11 -121.52 88.53
N ARG A 40 6.86 -121.95 88.77
CA ARG A 40 5.80 -121.25 89.49
C ARG A 40 5.87 -121.65 90.96
N PRO A 41 6.02 -120.69 91.87
CA PRO A 41 4.97 -120.52 92.89
C PRO A 41 4.25 -119.19 92.72
N SER A 42 2.96 -119.25 93.01
CA SER A 42 1.98 -118.18 92.97
C SER A 42 2.34 -116.93 93.78
N LEU A 43 2.05 -115.78 93.17
CA LEU A 43 1.74 -114.45 93.74
C LEU A 43 2.93 -113.55 94.16
N PRO A 44 3.30 -112.62 93.25
CA PRO A 44 3.38 -111.19 93.55
C PRO A 44 2.59 -110.34 92.53
N ASN A 45 1.43 -110.83 92.06
CA ASN A 45 0.70 -110.22 90.94
C ASN A 45 0.03 -108.87 91.27
N ASN A 46 -0.41 -108.66 92.50
CA ASN A 46 -1.17 -107.46 92.83
C ASN A 46 -0.27 -106.21 92.94
N GLN A 47 0.97 -106.36 93.39
CA GLN A 47 1.91 -105.23 93.54
C GLN A 47 2.38 -104.69 92.18
N ALA A 48 2.69 -105.57 91.23
CA ALA A 48 3.10 -105.20 89.88
C ALA A 48 1.95 -104.55 89.09
N VAL A 49 0.72 -105.05 89.24
CA VAL A 49 -0.48 -104.46 88.63
C VAL A 49 -0.78 -103.08 89.22
N VAL A 50 -0.69 -102.92 90.55
CA VAL A 50 -0.88 -101.62 91.21
C VAL A 50 0.23 -100.63 90.80
N ALA A 51 1.47 -101.07 90.65
CA ALA A 51 2.56 -100.24 90.15
C ALA A 51 2.33 -99.81 88.69
N ALA A 52 1.90 -100.72 87.82
CA ALA A 52 1.59 -100.41 86.42
C ALA A 52 0.42 -99.42 86.28
N LEU A 53 -0.64 -99.57 87.10
CA LEU A 53 -1.76 -98.63 87.13
C LEU A 53 -1.35 -97.25 87.63
N LYS A 54 -0.50 -97.16 88.67
CA LYS A 54 0.06 -95.88 89.13
C LYS A 54 0.90 -95.20 88.05
N THR A 55 1.77 -95.96 87.35
CA THR A 55 2.56 -95.43 86.23
C THR A 55 1.68 -94.95 85.08
N LEU A 56 0.60 -95.67 84.78
CA LEU A 56 -0.36 -95.28 83.74
C LEU A 56 -1.11 -93.99 84.11
N LEU A 57 -1.58 -93.88 85.36
CA LEU A 57 -2.23 -92.67 85.86
C LEU A 57 -1.31 -91.46 85.80
N GLU A 58 -0.03 -91.60 86.19
CA GLU A 58 0.95 -90.51 86.10
C GLU A 58 1.23 -90.13 84.63
N LYS A 59 1.30 -91.12 83.72
CA LYS A 59 1.45 -90.90 82.28
C LYS A 59 0.25 -90.14 81.70
N ILE A 60 -0.98 -90.51 82.07
CA ILE A 60 -2.20 -89.82 81.65
C ILE A 60 -2.15 -88.36 82.13
N ARG A 61 -1.84 -88.13 83.41
CA ARG A 61 -1.72 -86.78 83.97
C ARG A 61 -0.66 -85.94 83.25
N HIS A 62 0.49 -86.54 82.92
CA HIS A 62 1.54 -85.84 82.18
C HIS A 62 1.08 -85.47 80.76
N LEU A 63 0.44 -86.40 80.05
CA LEU A 63 -0.12 -86.15 78.72
C LEU A 63 -1.24 -85.09 78.72
N GLU A 64 -2.08 -85.07 79.76
CA GLU A 64 -3.11 -84.03 79.93
C GLU A 64 -2.48 -82.64 80.11
N LEU A 65 -1.38 -82.54 80.87
CA LEU A 65 -0.63 -81.30 81.02
C LEU A 65 0.03 -80.87 79.71
N GLU A 66 0.68 -81.78 78.98
CA GLU A 66 1.28 -81.50 77.68
C GLU A 66 0.24 -81.08 76.63
N LYS A 67 -0.92 -81.73 76.63
CA LYS A 67 -2.07 -81.36 75.79
C LYS A 67 -2.51 -79.92 76.09
N SER A 68 -2.71 -79.58 77.36
CA SER A 68 -3.06 -78.21 77.77
C SER A 68 -1.99 -77.20 77.32
N GLN A 69 -0.70 -77.53 77.49
CA GLN A 69 0.39 -76.66 77.04
C GLN A 69 0.44 -76.50 75.51
N ALA A 70 0.16 -77.57 74.76
CA ALA A 70 0.08 -77.52 73.30
C ALA A 70 -1.13 -76.69 72.82
N GLU A 71 -2.27 -76.81 73.48
CA GLU A 71 -3.48 -76.01 73.22
C GLU A 71 -3.22 -74.53 73.49
N ASP A 72 -2.57 -74.18 74.61
CA ASP A 72 -2.19 -72.79 74.92
C ASP A 72 -1.24 -72.21 73.87
N LYS A 73 -0.22 -72.98 73.45
CA LYS A 73 0.70 -72.59 72.38
C LYS A 73 -0.04 -72.38 71.05
N LEU A 74 -0.94 -73.29 70.68
CA LEU A 74 -1.77 -73.16 69.48
C LEU A 74 -2.64 -71.90 69.54
N CYS A 75 -3.25 -71.61 70.68
CA CYS A 75 -4.03 -70.38 70.88
C CYS A 75 -3.17 -69.12 70.75
N SER A 76 -1.95 -69.14 71.28
CA SER A 76 -1.00 -68.02 71.15
C SER A 76 -0.56 -67.77 69.70
N LEU A 77 -0.27 -68.84 68.95
CA LEU A 77 0.11 -68.78 67.54
C LEU A 77 -1.06 -68.34 66.67
N SER A 78 -2.28 -68.84 66.94
CA SER A 78 -3.50 -68.42 66.25
C SER A 78 -3.74 -66.92 66.40
N ARG A 79 -3.58 -66.39 67.62
CA ARG A 79 -3.64 -64.94 67.88
C ARG A 79 -2.59 -64.16 67.11
N ALA A 80 -1.33 -64.62 67.12
CA ALA A 80 -0.25 -63.96 66.38
C ALA A 80 -0.52 -63.97 64.86
N ALA A 81 -0.93 -65.11 64.30
CA ALA A 81 -1.29 -65.23 62.89
C ALA A 81 -2.45 -64.30 62.50
N ALA A 82 -3.48 -64.20 63.35
CA ALA A 82 -4.59 -63.27 63.12
C ALA A 82 -4.15 -61.80 63.16
N GLN A 83 -3.18 -61.45 64.00
CA GLN A 83 -2.62 -60.09 64.04
C GLN A 83 -1.81 -59.77 62.78
N TYR A 84 -0.94 -60.68 62.32
CA TYR A 84 -0.20 -60.50 61.07
C TYR A 84 -1.12 -60.36 59.86
N LYS A 85 -2.18 -61.16 59.80
CA LYS A 85 -3.20 -61.05 58.75
C LYS A 85 -3.84 -59.64 58.73
N LYS A 86 -4.25 -59.13 59.90
CA LYS A 86 -4.83 -57.78 60.01
C LYS A 86 -3.85 -56.68 59.59
N ALA A 87 -2.59 -56.77 60.01
CA ALA A 87 -1.56 -55.80 59.63
C ALA A 87 -1.29 -55.81 58.13
N LEU A 88 -1.24 -57.00 57.52
CA LEU A 88 -1.07 -57.17 56.08
C LEU A 88 -2.24 -56.57 55.29
N GLU A 89 -3.47 -56.87 55.70
CA GLU A 89 -4.67 -56.31 55.07
C GLU A 89 -4.66 -54.78 55.16
N HIS A 90 -4.35 -54.22 56.33
CA HIS A 90 -4.23 -52.77 56.50
C HIS A 90 -3.19 -52.14 55.58
N GLU A 91 -1.99 -52.73 55.49
CA GLU A 91 -0.93 -52.24 54.61
C GLU A 91 -1.34 -52.30 53.13
N SER A 92 -2.11 -53.32 52.73
CA SER A 92 -2.69 -53.40 51.38
C SER A 92 -3.65 -52.25 51.10
N TYR A 93 -4.60 -52.00 52.02
CA TYR A 93 -5.57 -50.90 51.86
C TYR A 93 -4.89 -49.52 51.80
N GLU A 94 -3.87 -49.28 52.63
CA GLU A 94 -3.10 -48.04 52.59
C GLU A 94 -2.38 -47.86 51.26
N LYS A 95 -1.75 -48.93 50.73
CA LYS A 95 -1.09 -48.89 49.41
C LYS A 95 -2.07 -48.62 48.27
N ASP A 96 -3.24 -49.25 48.29
CA ASP A 96 -4.27 -49.05 47.28
C ASP A 96 -4.79 -47.60 47.31
N THR A 97 -5.00 -47.05 48.50
CA THR A 97 -5.43 -45.66 48.69
C THR A 97 -4.36 -44.69 48.21
N ALA A 98 -3.10 -44.88 48.60
CA ALA A 98 -1.98 -44.06 48.15
C ALA A 98 -1.79 -44.12 46.63
N HIS A 99 -1.95 -45.31 46.03
CA HIS A 99 -1.89 -45.46 44.57
C HIS A 99 -3.01 -44.70 43.87
N GLN A 100 -4.24 -44.77 44.41
CA GLN A 100 -5.39 -44.06 43.86
C GLN A 100 -5.18 -42.54 43.94
N GLU A 101 -4.67 -42.02 45.05
CA GLU A 101 -4.33 -40.60 45.22
C GLU A 101 -3.25 -40.15 44.23
N LEU A 102 -2.16 -40.93 44.09
CA LEU A 102 -1.11 -40.63 43.10
C LEU A 102 -1.64 -40.63 41.67
N MET A 103 -2.52 -41.57 41.34
CA MET A 103 -3.15 -41.62 40.02
C MET A 103 -4.08 -40.42 39.80
N GLN A 104 -4.75 -39.92 40.84
CA GLN A 104 -5.55 -38.71 40.75
C GLN A 104 -4.67 -37.47 40.57
N GLN A 105 -3.61 -37.31 41.37
CA GLN A 105 -2.65 -36.22 41.21
C GLN A 105 -2.02 -36.22 39.82
N ARG A 106 -1.69 -37.39 39.28
CA ARG A 106 -1.16 -37.52 37.90
C ARG A 106 -2.17 -37.03 36.86
N LYS A 107 -3.47 -37.33 37.03
CA LYS A 107 -4.52 -36.83 36.12
C LYS A 107 -4.64 -35.32 36.21
N ASP A 108 -4.67 -34.77 37.42
CA ASP A 108 -4.79 -33.33 37.64
C ASP A 108 -3.60 -32.57 37.04
N ALA A 109 -2.38 -33.08 37.26
CA ALA A 109 -1.16 -32.56 36.64
C ALA A 109 -1.21 -32.65 35.11
N SER A 110 -1.71 -33.75 34.55
CA SER A 110 -1.88 -33.89 33.10
C SER A 110 -2.86 -32.87 32.53
N VAL A 111 -3.97 -32.57 33.23
CA VAL A 111 -4.93 -31.55 32.80
C VAL A 111 -4.28 -30.16 32.83
N GLN A 112 -3.53 -29.84 33.88
CA GLN A 112 -2.82 -28.56 33.98
C GLN A 112 -1.76 -28.41 32.88
N LEU A 113 -1.01 -29.48 32.59
CA LEU A 113 0.00 -29.48 31.51
C LEU A 113 -0.66 -29.24 30.14
N ASN A 114 -1.76 -29.92 29.86
CA ASN A 114 -2.49 -29.74 28.60
C ASN A 114 -3.06 -28.33 28.46
N ALA A 115 -3.56 -27.75 29.55
CA ALA A 115 -4.03 -26.36 29.59
C ALA A 115 -2.88 -25.37 29.33
N ALA A 116 -1.72 -25.59 29.97
CA ALA A 116 -0.52 -24.78 29.75
C ALA A 116 0.00 -24.90 28.31
N GLN A 117 0.04 -26.11 27.74
CA GLN A 117 0.43 -26.35 26.36
C GLN A 117 -0.50 -25.63 25.37
N SER A 118 -1.82 -25.67 25.63
CA SER A 118 -2.80 -24.95 24.81
C SER A 118 -2.58 -23.44 24.85
N ARG A 119 -2.27 -22.88 26.04
CA ARG A 119 -1.93 -21.47 26.20
C ARG A 119 -0.64 -21.10 25.46
N CYS A 120 0.40 -21.92 25.54
CA CYS A 120 1.66 -21.69 24.80
C CYS A 120 1.42 -21.72 23.29
N SER A 121 0.66 -22.70 22.78
CA SER A 121 0.34 -22.78 21.36
C SER A 121 -0.42 -21.55 20.85
N LEU A 122 -1.33 -20.98 21.65
CA LEU A 122 -2.02 -19.74 21.30
C LEU A 122 -1.04 -18.55 21.23
N LEU A 123 -0.14 -18.43 22.19
CA LEU A 123 0.86 -17.37 22.21
C LEU A 123 1.83 -17.48 21.03
N GLU A 124 2.23 -18.69 20.65
CA GLU A 124 3.04 -18.95 19.45
C GLU A 124 2.35 -18.43 18.19
N LYS A 125 1.06 -18.72 18.01
CA LYS A 125 0.26 -18.21 16.88
C LYS A 125 0.17 -16.68 16.88
N GLN A 126 0.02 -16.06 18.06
CA GLN A 126 0.01 -14.59 18.17
C GLN A 126 1.37 -13.99 17.80
N LEU A 127 2.47 -14.60 18.25
CA LEU A 127 3.82 -14.15 17.89
C LEU A 127 4.10 -14.32 16.40
N ASP A 128 3.65 -15.40 15.78
CA ASP A 128 3.76 -15.60 14.34
C ASP A 128 2.99 -14.53 13.55
N TYR A 129 1.78 -14.19 14.00
CA TYR A 129 1.00 -13.09 13.41
C TYR A 129 1.73 -11.74 13.56
N MET A 130 2.24 -11.44 14.75
CA MET A 130 3.00 -10.21 15.00
C MET A 130 4.27 -10.14 14.12
N ARG A 131 5.01 -11.24 13.97
CA ARG A 131 6.18 -11.29 13.07
C ARG A 131 5.78 -10.97 11.64
N LYS A 132 4.68 -11.55 11.13
CA LYS A 132 4.19 -11.26 9.77
C LYS A 132 3.82 -9.79 9.58
N MET A 133 3.11 -9.18 10.54
CA MET A 133 2.78 -7.75 10.45
C MET A 133 4.02 -6.87 10.44
N VAL A 134 4.99 -7.17 11.31
CA VAL A 134 6.26 -6.43 11.34
C VAL A 134 7.00 -6.58 10.01
N SER A 135 7.09 -7.79 9.45
CA SER A 135 7.71 -7.99 8.13
C SER A 135 7.00 -7.24 7.00
N SER A 136 5.65 -7.17 7.02
CA SER A 136 4.88 -6.35 6.06
C SER A 136 5.23 -4.87 6.20
N ALA A 137 5.18 -4.34 7.42
CA ALA A 137 5.48 -2.94 7.69
C ALA A 137 6.93 -2.57 7.33
N GLU A 138 7.89 -3.48 7.55
CA GLU A 138 9.27 -3.29 7.11
C GLU A 138 9.42 -3.26 5.59
N LEU A 139 8.65 -4.09 4.87
CA LEU A 139 8.64 -4.10 3.41
C LEU A 139 8.02 -2.81 2.85
N GLU A 140 6.89 -2.37 3.39
CA GLU A 140 6.25 -1.10 3.04
C GLU A 140 7.21 0.08 3.28
N LYS A 141 7.89 0.11 4.43
CA LYS A 141 8.92 1.12 4.72
C LYS A 141 10.04 1.11 3.69
N LYS A 142 10.53 -0.07 3.27
CA LYS A 142 11.57 -0.19 2.23
C LYS A 142 11.08 0.38 0.90
N MET A 143 9.85 0.06 0.49
CA MET A 143 9.26 0.59 -0.74
C MET A 143 9.11 2.11 -0.71
N ILE A 144 8.65 2.68 0.41
CA ILE A 144 8.51 4.14 0.58
C ILE A 144 9.88 4.82 0.51
N LEU A 145 10.90 4.28 1.18
CA LEU A 145 12.26 4.82 1.13
C LEU A 145 12.85 4.76 -0.29
N GLU A 146 12.58 3.68 -1.02
CA GLU A 146 13.01 3.55 -2.41
C GLU A 146 12.30 4.55 -3.32
N GLN A 147 10.99 4.73 -3.17
CA GLN A 147 10.23 5.76 -3.89
C GLN A 147 10.75 7.16 -3.56
N GLN A 148 11.04 7.45 -2.29
CA GLN A 148 11.61 8.74 -1.88
C GLN A 148 12.99 8.97 -2.51
N ALA A 149 13.84 7.94 -2.58
CA ALA A 149 15.14 8.02 -3.23
C ALA A 149 15.04 8.22 -4.75
N GLN A 150 14.03 7.64 -5.41
CA GLN A 150 13.76 7.86 -6.83
C GLN A 150 13.29 9.29 -7.09
N LEU A 151 12.34 9.80 -6.28
CA LEU A 151 11.86 11.17 -6.38
C LEU A 151 12.99 12.18 -6.15
N GLN A 152 13.88 11.95 -5.18
CA GLN A 152 15.04 12.83 -4.96
C GLN A 152 15.95 12.88 -6.17
N LYS A 153 16.24 11.73 -6.79
CA LYS A 153 17.06 11.68 -8.02
C LYS A 153 16.40 12.43 -9.18
N GLU A 154 15.08 12.31 -9.33
CA GLU A 154 14.33 13.05 -10.34
C GLU A 154 14.35 14.56 -10.06
N GLU A 155 14.19 14.96 -8.80
CA GLU A 155 14.30 16.36 -8.39
C GLU A 155 15.68 16.93 -8.69
N ASP A 156 16.75 16.23 -8.29
CA ASP A 156 18.14 16.63 -8.55
C ASP A 156 18.40 16.76 -10.07
N GLN A 157 17.88 15.82 -10.86
CA GLN A 157 17.97 15.85 -12.33
C GLN A 157 17.24 17.07 -12.92
N ASN A 158 16.02 17.36 -12.43
CA ASN A 158 15.22 18.50 -12.85
C ASN A 158 15.89 19.83 -12.45
N GLN A 159 16.47 19.90 -11.25
CA GLN A 159 17.24 21.05 -10.78
C GLN A 159 18.44 21.31 -11.69
N LEU A 160 19.19 20.27 -12.05
CA LEU A 160 20.33 20.38 -12.97
C LEU A 160 19.89 20.86 -14.38
N GLU A 161 18.79 20.33 -14.90
CA GLU A 161 18.23 20.77 -16.18
C GLU A 161 17.78 22.24 -16.14
N LEU A 162 17.13 22.65 -15.05
CA LEU A 162 16.73 24.04 -14.82
C LEU A 162 17.94 24.97 -14.78
N HIS A 163 18.99 24.62 -14.03
CA HIS A 163 20.24 25.38 -14.00
C HIS A 163 20.84 25.56 -15.40
N THR A 164 20.89 24.49 -16.19
CA THR A 164 21.37 24.54 -17.57
C THR A 164 20.51 25.48 -18.45
N LYS A 165 19.18 25.49 -18.27
CA LYS A 165 18.28 26.39 -18.99
C LYS A 165 18.47 27.84 -18.58
N LEU A 166 18.69 28.11 -17.29
CA LEU A 166 18.95 29.45 -16.77
C LEU A 166 20.26 30.02 -17.33
N GLU A 167 21.33 29.23 -17.39
CA GLU A 167 22.60 29.65 -18.02
C GLU A 167 22.41 30.04 -19.49
N LYS A 168 21.64 29.25 -20.26
CA LYS A 168 21.32 29.58 -21.66
C LYS A 168 20.53 30.88 -21.78
N LEU A 169 19.55 31.11 -20.90
CA LEU A 169 18.78 32.35 -20.88
C LEU A 169 19.66 33.56 -20.55
N GLU A 170 20.57 33.43 -19.58
CA GLU A 170 21.53 34.48 -19.23
C GLU A 170 22.42 34.86 -20.42
N MET A 171 22.87 33.88 -21.20
CA MET A 171 23.64 34.11 -22.42
C MET A 171 22.83 34.87 -23.48
N LEU A 172 21.57 34.49 -23.69
CA LEU A 172 20.68 35.19 -24.62
C LEU A 172 20.36 36.61 -24.15
N GLU A 173 20.16 36.84 -22.85
CA GLU A 173 19.95 38.17 -22.29
C GLU A 173 21.15 39.09 -22.57
N LYS A 174 22.38 38.58 -22.37
CA LYS A 174 23.61 39.30 -22.72
C LYS A 174 23.68 39.66 -24.21
N GLU A 175 23.22 38.77 -25.10
CA GLU A 175 23.14 39.04 -26.53
C GLU A 175 22.08 40.09 -26.88
N CYS A 176 20.88 40.01 -26.29
CA CYS A 176 19.82 41.01 -26.46
C CYS A 176 20.29 42.41 -26.04
N LEU A 177 21.04 42.53 -24.93
CA LEU A 177 21.62 43.80 -24.49
C LEU A 177 22.63 44.35 -25.50
N LYS A 178 23.52 43.51 -26.05
CA LYS A 178 24.49 43.90 -27.09
C LYS A 178 23.79 44.37 -28.37
N LEU A 179 22.78 43.64 -28.82
CA LEU A 179 21.99 44.00 -30.00
C LEU A 179 21.25 45.32 -29.79
N THR A 180 20.66 45.53 -28.61
CA THR A 180 19.98 46.78 -28.26
C THR A 180 20.94 47.97 -28.26
N ALA A 181 22.15 47.81 -27.72
CA ALA A 181 23.17 48.86 -27.77
C ALA A 181 23.57 49.19 -29.22
N THR A 182 23.74 48.17 -30.06
CA THR A 182 24.06 48.34 -31.49
C THR A 182 22.92 49.03 -32.26
N GLN A 183 21.68 48.63 -31.99
CA GLN A 183 20.48 49.25 -32.56
C GLN A 183 20.40 50.74 -32.19
N ARG A 184 20.60 51.09 -30.92
CA ARG A 184 20.58 52.50 -30.48
C ARG A 184 21.63 53.34 -31.22
N ILE A 185 22.84 52.82 -31.39
CA ILE A 185 23.90 53.49 -32.16
C ILE A 185 23.47 53.71 -33.61
N ALA A 186 22.81 52.73 -34.22
CA ALA A 186 22.29 52.86 -35.57
C ALA A 186 21.15 53.88 -35.67
N GLU A 187 20.22 53.89 -34.71
CA GLU A 187 19.13 54.87 -34.60
C GLU A 187 19.67 56.31 -34.46
N ASP A 188 20.63 56.54 -33.58
CA ASP A 188 21.28 57.85 -33.41
C ASP A 188 21.96 58.32 -34.71
N LYS A 189 22.59 57.39 -35.44
CA LYS A 189 23.21 57.69 -36.74
C LYS A 189 22.17 58.05 -37.80
N ILE A 190 21.05 57.34 -37.86
CA ILE A 190 19.94 57.64 -38.78
C ILE A 190 19.38 59.03 -38.47
N LYS A 191 19.09 59.32 -37.21
CA LYS A 191 18.59 60.62 -36.77
C LYS A 191 19.52 61.77 -37.18
N HIS A 192 20.83 61.59 -37.01
CA HIS A 192 21.82 62.58 -37.46
C HIS A 192 21.82 62.78 -38.99
N LEU A 193 21.63 61.70 -39.75
CA LEU A 193 21.53 61.79 -41.22
C LEU A 193 20.21 62.46 -41.65
N GLU A 194 19.10 62.18 -40.98
CA GLU A 194 17.80 62.84 -41.21
C GLU A 194 17.88 64.36 -40.94
N GLU A 195 18.55 64.77 -39.86
CA GLU A 195 18.77 66.19 -39.56
C GLU A 195 19.62 66.89 -40.63
N LYS A 196 20.61 66.21 -41.21
CA LYS A 196 21.39 66.73 -42.34
C LYS A 196 20.56 66.84 -43.60
N LEU A 197 19.77 65.80 -43.91
CA LEU A 197 18.89 65.79 -45.08
C LEU A 197 17.89 66.95 -45.02
N CYS A 198 17.24 67.17 -43.87
CA CYS A 198 16.32 68.28 -43.66
C CYS A 198 16.98 69.65 -43.90
N LYS A 199 18.23 69.82 -43.46
CA LYS A 199 19.02 71.06 -43.72
C LYS A 199 19.30 71.23 -45.21
N GLU A 200 19.71 70.19 -45.92
CA GLU A 200 19.95 70.24 -47.37
C GLU A 200 18.65 70.51 -48.15
N GLU A 201 17.54 69.88 -47.78
CA GLU A 201 16.22 70.15 -48.35
C GLU A 201 15.79 71.60 -48.17
N HIS A 202 16.01 72.18 -46.97
CA HIS A 202 15.76 73.60 -46.72
C HIS A 202 16.63 74.51 -47.59
N GLN A 203 17.90 74.15 -47.82
CA GLN A 203 18.77 74.88 -48.74
C GLN A 203 18.29 74.79 -50.18
N HIS A 204 17.92 73.61 -50.67
CA HIS A 204 17.34 73.42 -52.01
C HIS A 204 16.06 74.25 -52.19
N LYS A 205 15.20 74.30 -51.17
CA LYS A 205 14.00 75.14 -51.18
C LYS A 205 14.34 76.63 -51.28
N LEU A 206 15.32 77.10 -50.51
CA LEU A 206 15.78 78.50 -50.59
C LEU A 206 16.38 78.84 -51.96
N ILE A 207 17.11 77.91 -52.58
CA ILE A 207 17.63 78.07 -53.94
C ILE A 207 16.48 78.09 -54.94
N GLN A 208 15.52 77.17 -54.83
CA GLN A 208 14.33 77.11 -55.68
C GLN A 208 13.53 78.42 -55.63
N ASP A 209 13.30 78.99 -54.43
CA ASP A 209 12.59 80.26 -54.26
C ASP A 209 13.37 81.44 -54.90
N LYS A 210 14.70 81.46 -54.78
CA LYS A 210 15.55 82.46 -55.43
C LYS A 210 15.53 82.32 -56.96
N THR A 211 15.58 81.10 -57.49
CA THR A 211 15.46 80.85 -58.93
C THR A 211 14.08 81.27 -59.42
N ALA A 212 13.00 80.93 -58.70
CA ALA A 212 11.65 81.39 -59.03
C ALA A 212 11.52 82.93 -58.96
N GLN A 213 12.23 83.60 -58.05
CA GLN A 213 12.30 85.06 -57.99
C GLN A 213 13.05 85.66 -59.20
N VAL A 214 14.15 85.04 -59.64
CA VAL A 214 14.89 85.46 -60.84
C VAL A 214 14.04 85.20 -62.08
N ASP A 215 13.41 84.03 -62.19
CA ASP A 215 12.45 83.71 -63.26
C ASP A 215 11.29 84.72 -63.27
N CYS A 216 10.75 85.14 -62.13
CA CYS A 216 9.74 86.20 -62.05
C CYS A 216 10.28 87.56 -62.50
N LYS A 217 11.51 87.93 -62.12
CA LYS A 217 12.15 89.18 -62.57
C LYS A 217 12.41 89.15 -64.07
N ASP A 218 12.85 88.03 -64.61
CA ASP A 218 13.06 87.80 -66.04
C ASP A 218 11.72 87.76 -66.79
N PHE A 219 10.65 87.22 -66.20
CA PHE A 219 9.30 87.28 -66.75
C PHE A 219 8.77 88.71 -66.78
N ILE A 220 9.00 89.50 -65.73
CA ILE A 220 8.63 90.92 -65.68
C ILE A 220 9.46 91.71 -66.70
N LEU A 221 10.76 91.46 -66.83
CA LEU A 221 11.63 92.08 -67.85
C LEU A 221 11.21 91.69 -69.27
N SER A 222 10.88 90.43 -69.51
CA SER A 222 10.32 89.92 -70.76
C SER A 222 9.00 90.62 -71.09
N TYR A 223 8.08 90.69 -70.13
CA TYR A 223 6.81 91.38 -70.26
C TYR A 223 7.00 92.89 -70.52
N PHE A 224 7.94 93.55 -69.83
CA PHE A 224 8.28 94.95 -70.06
C PHE A 224 8.95 95.18 -71.42
N LEU A 225 9.75 94.23 -71.92
CA LEU A 225 10.35 94.26 -73.24
C LEU A 225 9.28 94.09 -74.34
N ILE A 226 8.30 93.21 -74.12
CA ILE A 226 7.12 93.04 -74.97
C ILE A 226 6.25 94.31 -74.97
N LEU A 227 6.01 94.93 -73.81
CA LEU A 227 5.28 96.20 -73.69
C LEU A 227 6.02 97.37 -74.35
N LYS A 228 7.34 97.49 -74.16
CA LYS A 228 8.16 98.49 -74.89
C LYS A 228 8.10 98.27 -76.40
N LYS A 229 8.08 97.02 -76.85
CA LYS A 229 7.97 96.66 -78.27
C LYS A 229 6.56 96.90 -78.83
N ALA A 230 5.52 96.71 -78.02
CA ALA A 230 4.13 97.01 -78.36
C ALA A 230 3.78 98.51 -78.33
N LEU A 231 4.50 99.32 -77.52
CA LEU A 231 4.40 100.78 -77.48
C LEU A 231 5.13 101.47 -78.65
N TYR A 232 6.06 100.79 -79.32
CA TYR A 232 6.79 101.32 -80.49
C TYR A 232 6.19 100.88 -81.84
N TRP A 233 5.16 100.03 -81.84
CA TRP A 233 4.46 99.56 -83.04
C TRP A 233 2.98 99.33 -82.74
N ASN A 234 2.23 100.40 -82.52
CA ASN A 234 0.77 100.39 -82.64
C ASN A 234 0.22 101.77 -83.01
N PHE A 235 0.24 102.08 -84.32
CA PHE A 235 -0.82 102.83 -84.99
C PHE A 235 -0.92 102.37 -86.46
N LEU A 236 -2.15 102.05 -86.90
CA LEU A 236 -2.64 101.43 -88.17
C LEU A 236 -2.66 99.89 -88.20
N SER A 237 -3.65 99.20 -87.62
CA SER A 237 -5.12 99.13 -87.88
C SER A 237 -5.54 98.21 -89.04
N CYS A 238 -6.23 97.13 -88.64
CA CYS A 238 -7.42 96.45 -89.19
C CYS A 238 -7.48 96.05 -90.68
N ILE A 239 -7.97 94.81 -90.96
CA ILE A 239 -9.22 94.54 -91.72
C ILE A 239 -9.41 93.03 -92.06
N PHE A 240 -10.58 92.48 -91.66
CA PHE A 240 -11.43 91.45 -92.32
C PHE A 240 -10.93 89.98 -92.45
N LEU A 241 -11.72 88.90 -92.51
CA LEU A 241 -13.14 88.58 -92.24
C LEU A 241 -13.28 87.04 -92.48
N TRP A 242 -13.95 86.29 -91.57
CA TRP A 242 -14.69 85.01 -91.81
C TRP A 242 -13.93 83.78 -92.38
N GLN A 243 -14.37 82.52 -92.33
CA GLN A 243 -15.27 81.66 -91.52
C GLN A 243 -15.19 80.26 -92.19
N ARG A 244 -15.40 79.18 -91.42
CA ARG A 244 -15.95 77.84 -91.80
C ARG A 244 -15.01 76.73 -92.37
N ASN A 245 -14.89 75.63 -91.59
CA ASN A 245 -15.25 74.20 -91.84
C ASN A 245 -15.32 73.65 -93.30
N PRO A 246 -15.34 72.32 -93.57
CA PRO A 246 -14.93 71.13 -92.79
C PRO A 246 -14.27 69.97 -93.62
N THR A 247 -14.00 68.85 -92.93
CA THR A 247 -14.12 67.44 -93.39
C THR A 247 -13.10 66.78 -94.36
N MET A 248 -12.49 65.71 -93.80
CA MET A 248 -12.42 64.31 -94.28
C MET A 248 -11.12 63.75 -94.87
N LYS A 249 -10.73 62.62 -94.26
CA LYS A 249 -10.07 61.41 -94.81
C LYS A 249 -8.55 61.51 -95.05
N LYS A 250 -7.71 60.49 -94.79
CA LYS A 250 -7.85 59.12 -94.28
C LYS A 250 -6.42 58.50 -94.29
N ARG A 251 -6.07 57.78 -93.21
CA ARG A 251 -5.23 56.54 -93.16
C ARG A 251 -3.71 56.63 -93.45
N GLN A 252 -2.84 55.85 -92.81
CA GLN A 252 -2.99 54.88 -91.70
C GLN A 252 -1.62 54.38 -91.21
N LEU A 253 -1.62 53.89 -89.95
CA LEU A 253 -0.94 52.70 -89.40
C LEU A 253 0.59 52.77 -89.20
N SER A 254 1.16 52.29 -88.11
CA SER A 254 0.78 51.13 -87.27
C SER A 254 1.25 51.33 -85.81
N GLN A 255 0.42 51.11 -84.79
CA GLN A 255 0.08 49.82 -84.14
C GLN A 255 1.23 49.30 -83.26
N LEU A 256 1.08 49.28 -81.93
CA LEU A 256 0.57 48.11 -81.22
C LEU A 256 -0.02 48.48 -79.86
N HIS A 257 -1.10 47.80 -79.52
CA HIS A 257 -1.86 47.90 -78.28
C HIS A 257 -2.24 46.45 -77.92
N VAL A 258 -1.98 46.00 -76.69
CA VAL A 258 -2.81 44.96 -76.07
C VAL A 258 -3.03 45.29 -74.59
N LYS A 259 -4.26 44.95 -74.20
CA LYS A 259 -5.12 45.30 -73.08
C LYS A 259 -4.60 45.10 -71.65
N ALA A 260 -5.29 45.86 -70.79
CA ALA A 260 -5.53 45.69 -69.38
C ALA A 260 -5.83 44.25 -68.92
N GLY A 261 -5.31 43.94 -67.74
CA GLY A 261 -5.67 42.85 -66.84
C GLY A 261 -5.19 43.21 -65.44
N GLU A 262 -6.00 42.87 -64.43
CA GLU A 262 -5.93 43.28 -63.03
C GLU A 262 -4.65 42.87 -62.27
N LEU A 263 -4.49 43.51 -61.10
CA LEU A 263 -3.38 43.52 -60.12
C LEU A 263 -2.71 42.16 -59.80
N PRO A 264 -1.46 42.17 -59.28
CA PRO A 264 -1.36 42.04 -57.82
C PRO A 264 -0.30 42.95 -57.16
N PHE A 265 -0.71 43.49 -56.03
CA PHE A 265 0.13 43.94 -54.93
C PHE A 265 0.67 42.72 -54.18
N VAL A 266 1.99 42.68 -53.97
CA VAL A 266 2.65 41.72 -53.07
C VAL A 266 2.49 42.23 -51.64
N ALA A 267 1.52 41.69 -50.92
CA ALA A 267 1.53 41.60 -49.47
C ALA A 267 1.51 40.13 -49.06
N GLY A 268 2.35 39.82 -48.07
CA GLY A 268 2.64 38.47 -47.64
C GLY A 268 1.44 37.72 -47.08
N LYS A 269 1.50 36.39 -47.22
CA LYS A 269 0.67 35.47 -46.45
C LYS A 269 1.53 34.35 -45.90
N VAL A 270 1.69 34.38 -44.58
CA VAL A 270 1.98 33.20 -43.76
C VAL A 270 0.74 32.33 -43.81
N GLY A 271 0.93 31.04 -44.12
CA GLY A 271 -0.12 30.05 -44.09
C GLY A 271 -0.39 29.55 -42.67
N ILE A 272 -1.63 29.12 -42.40
CA ILE A 272 -1.88 27.80 -41.82
C ILE A 272 -3.32 27.37 -42.09
N SER A 273 -3.42 26.06 -42.35
CA SER A 273 -4.56 25.25 -42.69
C SER A 273 -5.61 25.19 -41.57
N GLY A 274 -6.88 25.31 -41.93
CA GLY A 274 -8.01 25.00 -41.07
C GLY A 274 -8.82 23.85 -41.65
N HIS A 275 -8.68 22.66 -41.07
CA HIS A 275 -9.73 21.64 -41.13
C HIS A 275 -10.75 21.95 -40.04
N SER A 276 -12.02 22.09 -40.40
CA SER A 276 -13.10 21.94 -39.42
C SER A 276 -14.21 21.12 -40.03
N ALA A 277 -14.32 19.88 -39.54
CA ALA A 277 -15.48 19.03 -39.70
C ALA A 277 -16.49 19.40 -38.61
N LEU A 278 -17.68 19.76 -39.07
CA LEU A 278 -18.98 19.35 -38.56
C LEU A 278 -19.07 18.95 -37.07
N SER A 279 -19.71 19.81 -36.27
CA SER A 279 -20.62 19.34 -35.22
C SER A 279 -21.74 20.37 -35.00
N LYS A 280 -22.97 19.85 -35.02
CA LYS A 280 -24.23 20.57 -34.82
C LYS A 280 -24.35 21.00 -33.36
N SER A 281 -24.73 22.24 -33.10
CA SER A 281 -25.59 22.55 -31.94
C SER A 281 -26.44 23.78 -32.22
N VAL A 282 -27.65 23.72 -31.70
CA VAL A 282 -28.80 24.57 -32.02
C VAL A 282 -28.70 25.88 -31.23
N SER A 283 -29.06 26.97 -31.90
CA SER A 283 -29.12 28.33 -31.39
C SER A 283 -30.23 28.56 -30.37
N SER A 284 -29.99 29.48 -29.42
CA SER A 284 -30.94 30.54 -29.01
C SER A 284 -30.20 31.66 -28.23
N CYS A 285 -30.42 32.93 -28.63
CA CYS A 285 -30.00 34.20 -27.99
C CYS A 285 -30.72 34.43 -26.62
N SER A 286 -30.38 35.34 -25.69
CA SER A 286 -29.91 36.74 -25.78
C SER A 286 -29.42 37.28 -24.40
N THR A 287 -28.46 38.22 -24.44
CA THR A 287 -28.16 39.34 -23.49
C THR A 287 -27.92 39.08 -21.97
N SER A 288 -26.71 39.48 -21.52
CA SER A 288 -26.10 39.48 -20.17
C SER A 288 -27.01 39.99 -19.03
N PRO A 289 -27.00 39.38 -17.80
CA PRO A 289 -25.84 39.03 -16.97
C PRO A 289 -25.78 37.54 -16.57
N THR A 290 -26.28 36.65 -17.43
CA THR A 290 -26.54 35.24 -17.07
C THR A 290 -25.30 34.34 -16.99
N ALA A 291 -24.19 34.74 -17.61
CA ALA A 291 -22.97 33.94 -17.67
C ALA A 291 -22.30 33.72 -16.28
N THR A 292 -22.43 34.68 -15.36
CA THR A 292 -21.89 34.54 -14.00
C THR A 292 -22.80 33.69 -13.10
N ARG A 293 -24.11 33.63 -13.40
CA ARG A 293 -25.08 32.78 -12.69
C ARG A 293 -24.90 31.32 -13.08
N SER A 294 -24.82 31.03 -14.38
CA SER A 294 -24.52 29.67 -14.89
C SER A 294 -23.15 29.14 -14.43
N PHE A 295 -22.17 30.01 -14.24
CA PHE A 295 -20.85 29.62 -13.74
C PHE A 295 -20.86 29.30 -12.24
N SER A 296 -21.69 30.02 -11.48
CA SER A 296 -21.91 29.75 -10.05
C SER A 296 -22.70 28.45 -9.85
N ASP A 297 -23.71 28.20 -10.68
CA ASP A 297 -24.50 26.96 -10.65
C ASP A 297 -23.64 25.73 -11.00
N LEU A 298 -22.73 25.84 -11.98
CA LEU A 298 -21.75 24.79 -12.30
C LEU A 298 -20.75 24.55 -11.16
N LEU A 299 -20.31 25.62 -10.49
CA LEU A 299 -19.39 25.52 -9.35
C LEU A 299 -20.06 24.84 -8.15
N LEU A 300 -21.34 25.12 -7.92
CA LEU A 300 -22.18 24.43 -6.93
C LEU A 300 -22.33 22.95 -7.26
N ALA A 301 -22.69 22.60 -8.50
CA ALA A 301 -22.82 21.21 -8.92
C ALA A 301 -21.52 20.41 -8.74
N LEU A 302 -20.36 20.99 -9.10
CA LEU A 302 -19.07 20.35 -8.88
C LEU A 302 -18.70 20.20 -7.40
N GLN A 303 -19.12 21.14 -6.55
CA GLN A 303 -18.92 21.05 -5.10
C GLN A 303 -19.82 19.98 -4.49
N ASP A 304 -21.06 19.87 -4.93
CA ASP A 304 -22.00 18.84 -4.50
C ASP A 304 -21.50 17.44 -4.93
N GLU A 305 -21.01 17.30 -6.16
CA GLU A 305 -20.39 16.05 -6.64
C GLU A 305 -19.13 15.69 -5.85
N LEU A 306 -18.29 16.67 -5.46
CA LEU A 306 -17.15 16.42 -4.58
C LEU A 306 -17.62 15.98 -3.18
N GLY A 307 -18.69 16.60 -2.67
CA GLY A 307 -19.32 16.20 -1.41
C GLY A 307 -19.86 14.77 -1.46
N GLN A 308 -20.49 14.39 -2.57
CA GLN A 308 -20.99 13.04 -2.79
C GLN A 308 -19.86 12.01 -2.86
N MET A 309 -18.80 12.26 -3.63
CA MET A 309 -17.62 11.40 -3.66
C MET A 309 -16.93 11.32 -2.29
N SER A 310 -16.90 12.41 -1.51
CA SER A 310 -16.35 12.39 -0.15
C SER A 310 -17.18 11.52 0.80
N SER A 311 -18.50 11.48 0.62
CA SER A 311 -19.37 10.59 1.39
C SER A 311 -19.17 9.12 1.00
N GLU A 312 -19.03 8.83 -0.30
CA GLU A 312 -18.71 7.51 -0.83
C GLU A 312 -17.34 7.02 -0.34
N HIS A 313 -16.34 7.91 -0.29
CA HIS A 313 -15.00 7.62 0.26
C HIS A 313 -15.10 7.17 1.72
N GLN A 314 -15.89 7.87 2.53
CA GLN A 314 -16.08 7.52 3.93
C GLN A 314 -16.81 6.18 4.10
N GLU A 315 -17.79 5.88 3.23
CA GLU A 315 -18.52 4.62 3.24
C GLU A 315 -17.66 3.44 2.78
N LEU A 316 -16.90 3.59 1.69
CA LEU A 316 -15.93 2.60 1.20
C LEU A 316 -14.85 2.31 2.26
N PHE A 317 -14.33 3.35 2.89
CA PHE A 317 -13.35 3.20 3.97
C PHE A 317 -13.94 2.40 5.16
N LYS A 318 -15.21 2.63 5.49
CA LYS A 318 -15.90 1.85 6.53
C LYS A 318 -16.09 0.39 6.13
N ARG A 319 -16.47 0.11 4.87
CA ARG A 319 -16.59 -1.25 4.34
C ARG A 319 -15.26 -2.02 4.36
N ILE A 320 -14.14 -1.36 4.06
CA ILE A 320 -12.79 -1.95 4.16
C ILE A 320 -12.47 -2.38 5.61
N GLN A 321 -12.85 -1.57 6.61
CA GLN A 321 -12.64 -1.92 8.02
C GLN A 321 -13.53 -3.08 8.51
N GLU A 322 -14.77 -3.17 8.01
CA GLU A 322 -15.75 -4.17 8.41
C GLU A 322 -15.53 -5.53 7.70
N THR A 323 -14.82 -5.56 6.57
CA THR A 323 -14.61 -6.76 5.74
C THR A 323 -13.46 -7.63 6.27
N GLN A 324 -13.73 -8.92 6.50
CA GLN A 324 -12.73 -9.90 6.96
C GLN A 324 -12.08 -10.70 5.82
N ASP A 325 -12.74 -10.78 4.66
CA ASP A 325 -12.19 -11.46 3.49
C ASP A 325 -11.08 -10.62 2.85
N PHE A 326 -9.92 -11.23 2.65
CA PHE A 326 -8.73 -10.55 2.13
C PHE A 326 -8.93 -10.12 0.67
N GLN A 327 -9.54 -10.97 -0.16
CA GLN A 327 -9.71 -10.65 -1.59
C GLN A 327 -10.73 -9.52 -1.78
N ALA A 328 -11.88 -9.60 -1.11
CA ALA A 328 -12.88 -8.53 -1.15
C ALA A 328 -12.35 -7.21 -0.59
N ARG A 329 -11.43 -7.25 0.38
CA ARG A 329 -10.79 -6.05 0.92
C ARG A 329 -9.84 -5.40 -0.08
N GLU A 330 -9.03 -6.18 -0.79
CA GLU A 330 -8.13 -5.68 -1.84
C GLU A 330 -8.92 -4.99 -2.97
N ASP A 331 -10.05 -5.58 -3.38
CA ASP A 331 -10.93 -5.00 -4.39
C ASP A 331 -11.54 -3.65 -3.94
N LEU A 332 -11.99 -3.56 -2.68
CA LEU A 332 -12.51 -2.32 -2.10
C LEU A 332 -11.40 -1.25 -1.95
N GLU A 333 -10.18 -1.64 -1.61
CA GLU A 333 -9.02 -0.74 -1.54
C GLU A 333 -8.64 -0.19 -2.94
N GLN A 334 -8.79 -0.99 -4.01
CA GLN A 334 -8.63 -0.51 -5.38
C GLN A 334 -9.73 0.47 -5.79
N GLU A 335 -10.98 0.21 -5.42
CA GLU A 335 -12.12 1.11 -5.66
C GLU A 335 -11.93 2.45 -4.95
N LEU A 336 -11.50 2.44 -3.69
CA LEU A 336 -11.18 3.63 -2.92
C LEU A 336 -10.05 4.45 -3.59
N ASN A 337 -8.98 3.78 -4.05
CA ASN A 337 -7.89 4.44 -4.75
C ASN A 337 -8.34 5.08 -6.08
N CYS A 338 -9.28 4.46 -6.79
CA CYS A 338 -9.87 5.04 -7.99
C CYS A 338 -10.72 6.27 -7.66
N LEU A 339 -11.51 6.21 -6.58
CA LEU A 339 -12.33 7.33 -6.11
C LEU A 339 -11.48 8.53 -5.68
N VAL A 340 -10.38 8.32 -4.96
CA VAL A 340 -9.43 9.39 -4.58
C VAL A 340 -8.87 10.11 -5.81
N LYS A 341 -8.45 9.36 -6.84
CA LYS A 341 -7.98 9.96 -8.11
C LYS A 341 -9.07 10.82 -8.77
N GLN A 342 -10.33 10.41 -8.70
CA GLN A 342 -11.46 11.20 -9.21
C GLN A 342 -11.71 12.46 -8.38
N MET A 343 -11.62 12.37 -7.05
CA MET A 343 -11.70 13.53 -6.15
C MET A 343 -10.62 14.57 -6.49
N ASP A 344 -9.36 14.16 -6.63
CA ASP A 344 -8.24 15.03 -7.01
C ASP A 344 -8.48 15.72 -8.37
N MET A 345 -9.01 14.97 -9.34
CA MET A 345 -9.36 15.52 -10.65
C MET A 345 -10.48 16.56 -10.55
N LYS A 346 -11.52 16.32 -9.75
CA LYS A 346 -12.59 17.30 -9.52
C LYS A 346 -12.10 18.52 -8.75
N GLU A 347 -11.24 18.37 -7.75
CA GLU A 347 -10.64 19.50 -7.04
C GLU A 347 -9.82 20.40 -7.97
N LYS A 348 -9.07 19.80 -8.90
CA LYS A 348 -8.36 20.53 -9.96
C LYS A 348 -9.33 21.26 -10.89
N GLN A 349 -10.47 20.64 -11.25
CA GLN A 349 -11.50 21.30 -12.05
C GLN A 349 -12.11 22.50 -11.30
N ILE A 350 -12.50 22.33 -10.03
CA ILE A 350 -13.02 23.41 -9.18
C ILE A 350 -12.00 24.53 -9.06
N SER A 351 -10.72 24.22 -8.89
CA SER A 351 -9.64 25.21 -8.79
C SER A 351 -9.47 26.02 -10.07
N LYS A 352 -9.50 25.36 -11.24
CA LYS A 352 -9.48 26.05 -12.55
C LYS A 352 -10.71 26.93 -12.74
N LEU A 353 -11.89 26.42 -12.36
CA LEU A 353 -13.16 27.12 -12.46
C LEU A 353 -13.14 28.37 -11.55
N LYS A 354 -12.75 28.24 -10.27
CA LYS A 354 -12.59 29.37 -9.32
C LYS A 354 -11.62 30.44 -9.84
N LYS A 355 -10.49 30.03 -10.42
CA LYS A 355 -9.53 30.98 -11.03
C LYS A 355 -10.15 31.76 -12.17
N HIS A 356 -10.87 31.08 -13.07
CA HIS A 356 -11.56 31.74 -14.18
C HIS A 356 -12.67 32.69 -13.70
N GLN A 357 -13.44 32.29 -12.68
CA GLN A 357 -14.45 33.15 -12.06
C GLN A 357 -13.83 34.43 -11.46
N ALA A 358 -12.65 34.33 -10.84
CA ALA A 358 -11.92 35.48 -10.32
C ALA A 358 -11.42 36.40 -11.44
N THR A 359 -10.89 35.85 -12.53
CA THR A 359 -10.45 36.64 -13.70
C THR A 359 -11.63 37.37 -14.35
N VAL A 360 -12.79 36.70 -14.51
CA VAL A 360 -13.99 37.29 -15.11
C VAL A 360 -14.62 38.36 -14.21
N ARG A 361 -14.50 38.26 -12.88
CA ARG A 361 -14.98 39.30 -11.95
C ARG A 361 -14.04 40.53 -11.85
N MET A 362 -12.80 40.42 -12.32
CA MET A 362 -11.79 41.50 -12.31
C MET A 362 -11.77 42.33 -13.59
N ILE A 363 -12.47 41.89 -14.64
CA ILE A 363 -12.77 42.62 -15.88
C ILE A 363 -14.13 43.29 -15.71
#